data_AF-A0A0F9CRW4-F1
#
_entry.id   AF-A0A0F9CRW4-F1
#
_cell.length_a   1.000
_cell.length_b   1.000
_cell.length_c   1.000
_cell.angle_alpha   90.00
_cell.angle_beta   90.00
_cell.angle_gamma   90.00
#
_symmetry.space_group_name_H-M   'P 1'
#
loop_
_entity.id
_entity.type
_entity.pdbx_description
1 polymer ?
#
loop_
_entity_poly.entity_id
_entity_poly.type
_entity_poly.pdbx_seq_one_letter_code
_entity_poly.pdbx_strand_id
1 'polypeptide(L)'
;MPSPKDPVKFEEYKKNMSRVMKGRIPWNKGLTKETDERVLAGKRNPMYGRKGENHPGWKGGRRKDKSGYWMIYRPEDPRTPQNGYIQEHVLIAEKVLGRYLTKEERVHHINGDILDNDPKNLYVCKNTSKHHKLHGQLQKTAFEMVKNGIIIFNKELNKYEIQLKMVNFKEVEKKNE
;
A
#
# COMPACT_ATOMS: atom_id res chain seq x y z
N MET A 1 2.35 -21.34 17.09
CA MET A 1 1.59 -20.12 16.76
C MET A 1 0.27 -20.53 16.14
N PRO A 2 -0.88 -20.01 16.58
CA PRO A 2 -2.15 -20.25 15.90
C PRO A 2 -2.15 -19.62 14.49
N SER A 3 -2.88 -20.25 13.56
CA SER A 3 -3.00 -19.78 12.17
C SER A 3 -3.74 -18.43 12.11
N PRO A 4 -3.29 -17.45 11.29
CA PRO A 4 -3.99 -16.19 11.09
C PRO A 4 -5.41 -16.32 10.51
N LYS A 5 -5.80 -17.52 10.03
CA LYS A 5 -7.11 -17.80 9.44
C LYS A 5 -8.22 -17.99 10.48
N ASP A 6 -7.89 -18.13 11.76
CA ASP A 6 -8.86 -18.13 12.87
C ASP A 6 -8.69 -16.83 13.68
N PRO A 7 -9.43 -15.77 13.31
CA PRO A 7 -9.21 -14.43 13.86
C PRO A 7 -9.45 -14.35 15.37
N VAL A 8 -10.35 -15.18 15.91
CA VAL A 8 -10.66 -15.22 17.35
C VAL A 8 -9.46 -15.78 18.13
N LYS A 9 -8.95 -16.94 17.72
CA LYS A 9 -7.78 -17.56 18.38
C LYS A 9 -6.51 -16.72 18.21
N PHE A 10 -6.36 -16.05 17.07
CA PHE A 10 -5.22 -15.17 16.83
C PHE A 10 -5.25 -13.94 17.76
N GLU A 11 -6.43 -13.37 18.01
CA GLU A 11 -6.56 -12.19 18.87
C GLU A 11 -6.40 -12.52 20.36
N GLU A 12 -6.90 -13.67 20.80
CA GLU A 12 -6.66 -14.19 22.14
C GLU A 12 -5.17 -14.47 22.38
N TYR A 13 -4.49 -15.06 21.39
CA TYR A 13 -3.04 -15.29 21.41
C TYR A 13 -2.25 -13.99 21.55
N LYS A 14 -2.59 -12.94 20.79
CA LYS A 14 -1.94 -11.62 20.94
C LYS A 14 -2.14 -11.03 22.33
N LYS A 15 -3.36 -11.09 22.87
CA LYS A 15 -3.66 -10.60 24.23
C LYS A 15 -2.83 -11.34 25.28
N ASN A 16 -2.76 -12.66 25.18
CA ASN A 16 -1.97 -13.47 26.12
C ASN A 16 -0.48 -13.16 26.01
N MET A 17 0.04 -13.02 24.78
CA MET A 17 1.45 -12.70 24.57
C MET A 17 1.81 -11.29 25.05
N SER A 18 0.93 -10.32 24.84
CA SER A 18 1.06 -8.96 25.41
C SER A 18 1.10 -8.99 26.94
N ARG A 19 0.21 -9.78 27.57
CA ARG A 19 0.20 -9.99 29.03
C ARG A 19 1.50 -10.62 29.54
N VAL A 20 1.99 -11.67 28.88
CA VAL A 20 3.23 -12.39 29.28
C VAL A 20 4.48 -11.53 29.08
N MET A 21 4.50 -10.67 28.06
CA MET A 21 5.64 -9.78 27.78
C MET A 21 5.65 -8.54 28.67
N LYS A 22 4.50 -8.17 29.26
CA LYS A 22 4.37 -6.95 30.08
C LYS A 22 5.29 -7.01 31.30
N GLY A 23 6.20 -6.05 31.42
CA GLY A 23 7.15 -5.93 32.53
C GLY A 23 8.38 -6.84 32.44
N ARG A 24 8.50 -7.68 31.40
CA ARG A 24 9.67 -8.54 31.23
C ARG A 24 10.88 -7.70 30.82
N ILE A 25 11.94 -7.76 31.60
CA ILE A 25 13.23 -7.16 31.24
C ILE A 25 13.97 -8.15 30.33
N PRO A 26 14.33 -7.77 29.10
CA PRO A 26 15.18 -8.60 28.24
C PRO A 26 16.52 -8.90 28.93
N TRP A 27 17.03 -10.12 28.79
CA TRP A 27 18.29 -10.56 29.42
C TRP A 27 19.51 -9.71 29.00
N ASN A 28 19.43 -9.05 27.85
CA ASN A 28 20.47 -8.17 27.31
C ASN A 28 20.25 -6.68 27.64
N LYS A 29 19.23 -6.34 28.44
CA LYS A 29 18.93 -4.94 28.78
C LYS A 29 20.07 -4.37 29.62
N GLY A 30 20.74 -3.34 29.09
CA GLY A 30 21.87 -2.68 29.75
C GLY A 30 23.24 -3.29 29.48
N LEU A 31 23.31 -4.43 28.77
CA LEU A 31 24.58 -5.00 28.33
C LEU A 31 24.99 -4.36 26.99
N THR A 32 26.26 -3.98 26.89
CA THR A 32 26.88 -3.54 25.64
C THR A 32 27.84 -4.60 25.12
N LYS A 33 28.31 -4.40 23.89
CA LYS A 33 29.29 -5.27 23.25
C LYS A 33 30.66 -5.24 23.97
N GLU A 34 30.92 -4.20 24.77
CA GLU A 34 32.08 -4.03 25.64
C GLU A 34 31.92 -4.75 26.98
N THR A 35 30.69 -4.80 27.53
CA THR A 35 30.44 -5.37 28.85
C THR A 35 30.07 -6.86 28.81
N ASP A 36 29.67 -7.40 27.65
CA ASP A 36 29.34 -8.82 27.49
C ASP A 36 29.61 -9.31 26.05
N GLU A 37 30.44 -10.36 25.92
CA GLU A 37 30.88 -10.89 24.62
C GLU A 37 29.74 -11.48 23.77
N ARG A 38 28.64 -11.94 24.41
CA ARG A 38 27.46 -12.51 23.73
C ARG A 38 26.66 -11.45 22.98
N VAL A 39 26.85 -10.17 23.31
CA VAL A 39 26.23 -9.06 22.57
C VAL A 39 26.96 -8.86 21.24
N LEU A 40 26.47 -9.55 20.21
CA LEU A 40 26.97 -9.42 18.85
C LEU A 40 26.48 -8.12 18.21
N ALA A 41 27.35 -7.12 18.14
CA ALA A 41 27.07 -5.83 17.50
C ALA A 41 28.20 -5.43 16.53
N GLY A 42 27.86 -4.57 15.56
CA GLY A 42 28.81 -4.16 14.51
C GLY A 42 29.32 -5.36 13.73
N LYS A 43 30.57 -5.29 13.24
CA LYS A 43 31.20 -6.32 12.40
C LYS A 43 31.22 -7.75 12.99
N ARG A 44 31.09 -7.90 14.33
CA ARG A 44 31.01 -9.21 15.00
C ARG A 44 29.67 -9.91 14.82
N ASN A 45 28.62 -9.17 14.47
CA ASN A 45 27.32 -9.76 14.20
C ASN A 45 27.33 -10.36 12.78
N PRO A 46 27.02 -11.66 12.60
CA PRO A 46 27.00 -12.27 11.27
C PRO A 46 25.98 -11.63 10.32
N MET A 47 24.99 -10.90 10.86
CA MET A 47 24.00 -10.13 10.10
C MET A 47 24.45 -8.72 9.73
N TYR A 48 25.58 -8.25 10.28
CA TYR A 48 26.06 -6.90 10.02
C TYR A 48 26.37 -6.69 8.53
N GLY A 49 25.82 -5.62 7.97
CA GLY A 49 26.01 -5.27 6.56
C GLY A 49 25.20 -6.10 5.57
N ARG A 50 24.58 -7.22 5.98
CA ARG A 50 23.72 -8.02 5.09
C ARG A 50 22.44 -7.26 4.74
N LYS A 51 22.23 -7.01 3.45
CA LYS A 51 21.05 -6.33 2.89
C LYS A 51 20.66 -7.03 1.58
N GLY A 52 19.45 -6.76 1.10
CA GLY A 52 18.99 -7.33 -0.16
C GLY A 52 19.01 -8.86 -0.12
N GLU A 53 19.45 -9.46 -1.22
CA GLU A 53 19.59 -10.91 -1.41
C GLU A 53 20.57 -11.56 -0.43
N ASN A 54 21.52 -10.80 0.12
CA ASN A 54 22.47 -11.31 1.11
C ASN A 54 21.84 -11.49 2.51
N HIS A 55 20.63 -10.97 2.74
CA HIS A 55 19.93 -11.11 4.01
C HIS A 55 19.08 -12.39 4.02
N PRO A 56 19.21 -13.31 5.00
CA PRO A 56 18.49 -14.59 5.02
C PRO A 56 16.95 -14.46 5.01
N GLY A 57 16.43 -13.34 5.55
CA GLY A 57 15.00 -13.01 5.48
C GLY A 57 14.54 -12.33 4.19
N TRP A 58 15.36 -12.33 3.12
CA TRP A 58 15.02 -11.71 1.84
C TRP A 58 13.86 -12.43 1.15
N LYS A 59 12.94 -11.65 0.57
CA LYS A 59 11.74 -12.14 -0.11
C LYS A 59 11.58 -11.54 -1.50
N GLY A 60 12.68 -11.49 -2.27
CA GLY A 60 12.66 -11.05 -3.67
C GLY A 60 12.52 -9.53 -3.86
N GLY A 61 12.72 -8.73 -2.81
CA GLY A 61 12.82 -7.26 -2.93
C GLY A 61 11.54 -6.51 -3.24
N ARG A 62 10.39 -7.18 -3.18
CA ARG A 62 9.07 -6.57 -3.31
C ARG A 62 8.34 -6.59 -1.97
N ARG A 63 7.85 -5.44 -1.51
CA ARG A 63 7.09 -5.33 -0.25
C ARG A 63 6.03 -4.24 -0.31
N LYS A 64 5.02 -4.29 0.56
CA LYS A 64 4.11 -3.15 0.78
C LYS A 64 4.70 -2.19 1.80
N ASP A 65 4.56 -0.89 1.56
CA ASP A 65 4.84 0.12 2.58
C ASP A 65 3.66 0.31 3.55
N LYS A 66 3.78 1.27 4.46
CA LYS A 66 2.72 1.60 5.42
C LYS A 66 1.48 2.22 4.75
N SER A 67 1.66 2.84 3.58
CA SER A 67 0.59 3.44 2.78
C SER A 67 -0.07 2.43 1.84
N GLY A 68 0.44 1.20 1.76
CA GLY A 68 -0.10 0.10 0.96
C GLY A 68 0.54 -0.05 -0.42
N TYR A 69 1.43 0.84 -0.83
CA TYR A 69 2.07 0.79 -2.15
C TYR A 69 3.07 -0.37 -2.25
N TRP A 70 3.12 -0.99 -3.42
CA TRP A 70 4.21 -1.90 -3.76
C TRP A 70 5.52 -1.13 -3.92
N MET A 71 6.55 -1.61 -3.24
CA MET A 71 7.91 -1.08 -3.22
C MET A 71 8.85 -2.11 -3.81
N ILE A 72 9.74 -1.69 -4.69
CA ILE A 72 10.75 -2.51 -5.35
C ILE A 72 12.14 -2.09 -4.88
N TYR A 73 12.94 -3.06 -4.46
CA TYR A 73 14.32 -2.84 -4.07
C TYR A 73 15.19 -2.58 -5.29
N ARG A 74 15.76 -1.38 -5.37
CA ARG A 74 16.68 -0.94 -6.43
C ARG A 74 17.80 -0.08 -5.82
N PRO A 75 18.66 -0.64 -4.95
CA PRO A 75 19.67 0.13 -4.23
C PRO A 75 20.68 0.83 -5.15
N GLU A 76 20.86 0.31 -6.37
CA GLU A 76 21.79 0.85 -7.37
C GLU A 76 21.22 2.07 -8.12
N ASP A 77 19.90 2.30 -8.09
CA ASP A 77 19.32 3.50 -8.73
C ASP A 77 19.65 4.72 -7.84
N PRO A 78 20.32 5.75 -8.39
CA PRO A 78 20.80 6.90 -7.59
C PRO A 78 19.68 7.72 -6.97
N ARG A 79 18.43 7.58 -7.45
CA ARG A 79 17.26 8.27 -6.89
C ARG A 79 16.55 7.44 -5.82
N THR A 80 16.99 6.21 -5.62
CA THR A 80 16.49 5.37 -4.54
C THR A 80 16.86 5.97 -3.18
N PRO A 81 15.89 6.13 -2.26
CA PRO A 81 16.18 6.56 -0.90
C PRO A 81 17.18 5.62 -0.20
N GLN A 82 17.75 6.04 0.93
CA GLN A 82 18.71 5.23 1.71
C GLN A 82 18.21 3.83 2.09
N ASN A 83 16.90 3.61 2.10
CA ASN A 83 16.31 2.31 2.38
C ASN A 83 16.44 1.31 1.21
N GLY A 84 16.81 1.77 0.01
CA GLY A 84 16.98 0.93 -1.17
C GLY A 84 15.69 0.64 -1.95
N TYR A 85 14.55 1.29 -1.66
CA TYR A 85 13.26 0.99 -2.30
C TYR A 85 12.61 2.17 -3.02
N ILE A 86 12.08 1.92 -4.23
CA ILE A 86 11.25 2.85 -5.01
C ILE A 86 9.82 2.28 -5.15
N GLN A 87 8.82 3.14 -5.27
CA GLN A 87 7.43 2.74 -5.55
C GLN A 87 7.31 2.10 -6.95
N GLU A 88 6.67 0.94 -7.05
CA GLU A 88 6.53 0.16 -8.28
C GLU A 88 5.84 0.94 -9.40
N HIS A 89 4.75 1.65 -9.08
CA HIS A 89 4.02 2.46 -10.06
C HIS A 89 4.86 3.61 -10.64
N VAL A 90 5.82 4.15 -9.88
CA VAL A 90 6.76 5.18 -10.39
C VAL A 90 7.66 4.56 -11.44
N LEU A 91 8.26 3.40 -11.14
CA LEU A 91 9.13 2.71 -12.09
C LEU A 91 8.41 2.34 -13.38
N ILE A 92 7.14 1.92 -13.29
CA ILE A 92 6.32 1.60 -14.46
C ILE A 92 5.99 2.85 -15.27
N ALA A 93 5.57 3.94 -14.61
CA ALA A 93 5.29 5.20 -15.29
C ALA A 93 6.53 5.76 -16.01
N GLU A 94 7.70 5.70 -15.37
CA GLU A 94 8.97 6.14 -15.95
C GLU A 94 9.39 5.29 -17.15
N LYS A 95 9.21 3.96 -17.06
CA LYS A 95 9.48 3.05 -18.16
C LYS A 95 8.63 3.39 -19.39
N VAL A 96 7.35 3.73 -19.19
CA VAL A 96 6.46 4.12 -20.28
C VAL A 96 6.81 5.50 -20.86
N LEU A 97 7.18 6.45 -20.01
CA LEU A 97 7.61 7.78 -20.45
C LEU A 97 8.98 7.79 -21.14
N GLY A 98 9.81 6.78 -20.92
CA GLY A 98 11.20 6.75 -21.39
C GLY A 98 12.10 7.77 -20.70
N ARG A 99 11.65 8.35 -19.57
CA ARG A 99 12.41 9.30 -18.76
C ARG A 99 12.03 9.18 -17.29
N TYR A 100 12.89 9.72 -16.44
CA TYR A 100 12.60 9.91 -15.03
C TYR A 100 11.50 10.95 -14.79
N LEU A 101 10.69 10.72 -13.75
CA LEU A 101 9.77 11.71 -13.24
C LEU A 101 10.55 12.85 -12.56
N THR A 102 10.02 14.06 -12.66
CA THR A 102 10.53 15.20 -11.88
C THR A 102 10.11 15.08 -10.41
N LYS A 103 10.70 15.91 -9.55
CA LYS A 103 10.37 15.92 -8.11
C LYS A 103 8.94 16.39 -7.84
N GLU A 104 8.36 17.13 -8.77
CA GLU A 104 7.01 17.69 -8.70
C GLU A 104 5.96 16.69 -9.18
N GLU A 105 6.28 15.90 -10.21
CA GLU A 105 5.36 14.96 -10.84
C GLU A 105 4.85 13.89 -9.86
N ARG A 106 3.57 13.49 -10.02
CA ARG A 106 2.92 12.48 -9.18
C ARG A 106 2.16 11.49 -10.05
N VAL A 107 2.32 10.20 -9.79
CA VAL A 107 1.51 9.17 -10.45
C VAL A 107 0.14 9.09 -9.78
N HIS A 108 -0.91 9.04 -10.58
CA HIS A 108 -2.30 8.90 -10.18
C HIS A 108 -2.83 7.55 -10.67
N HIS A 109 -3.44 6.77 -9.78
CA HIS A 109 -4.19 5.56 -10.14
C HIS A 109 -5.62 5.93 -10.54
N ILE A 110 -5.98 5.73 -11.80
CA ILE A 110 -7.24 6.20 -12.39
C ILE A 110 -8.45 5.52 -11.74
N ASN A 111 -8.35 4.21 -11.46
CA ASN A 111 -9.42 3.45 -10.82
C ASN A 111 -9.42 3.55 -9.28
N GLY A 112 -8.46 4.25 -8.68
CA GLY A 112 -8.31 4.38 -7.23
C GLY A 112 -7.71 3.16 -6.51
N ASP A 113 -7.42 2.06 -7.22
CA ASP A 113 -6.70 0.92 -6.66
C ASP A 113 -5.18 1.14 -6.76
N ILE A 114 -4.56 1.46 -5.62
CA ILE A 114 -3.12 1.70 -5.51
C ILE A 114 -2.25 0.46 -5.79
N LEU A 115 -2.85 -0.73 -5.88
CA LEU A 115 -2.17 -1.99 -6.19
C LEU A 115 -2.23 -2.34 -7.67
N ASP A 116 -3.14 -1.72 -8.43
CA ASP A 116 -3.29 -1.92 -9.87
C ASP A 116 -2.31 -1.01 -10.63
N ASN A 117 -1.14 -1.57 -10.93
CA ASN A 117 -0.07 -0.86 -11.62
C ASN A 117 -0.05 -1.12 -13.14
N ASP A 118 -1.18 -1.53 -13.75
CA ASP A 118 -1.29 -1.54 -15.22
C ASP A 118 -0.97 -0.14 -15.77
N PRO A 119 -0.06 0.01 -16.75
CA PRO A 119 0.28 1.31 -17.30
C PRO A 119 -0.92 2.14 -17.77
N LYS A 120 -2.00 1.50 -18.24
CA LYS A 120 -3.23 2.17 -18.68
C LYS A 120 -4.02 2.75 -17.50
N ASN A 121 -3.80 2.24 -16.29
CA ASN A 121 -4.39 2.74 -15.05
C ASN A 121 -3.55 3.86 -14.40
N LEU A 122 -2.35 4.15 -14.91
CA LEU A 122 -1.45 5.15 -14.34
C LEU A 122 -1.46 6.44 -15.16
N TYR A 123 -1.66 7.56 -14.48
CA TYR A 123 -1.60 8.89 -15.09
C TYR A 123 -0.59 9.78 -14.36
N VAL A 124 0.32 10.41 -15.10
CA VAL A 124 1.36 11.28 -14.52
C VAL A 124 0.84 12.72 -14.45
N CYS A 125 0.59 13.17 -13.23
CA CYS A 125 0.23 14.55 -12.93
C CYS A 125 1.47 15.44 -12.90
N LYS A 126 1.36 16.65 -13.48
CA LYS A 126 2.44 17.67 -13.45
C LYS A 126 2.91 18.04 -12.05
N ASN A 127 2.00 18.04 -11.07
CA ASN A 127 2.32 18.34 -9.68
C ASN A 127 1.26 17.80 -8.71
N THR A 128 1.56 17.87 -7.41
CA THR A 128 0.66 17.49 -6.32
C THR A 128 -0.70 18.22 -6.37
N SER A 129 -0.74 19.50 -6.76
CA SER A 129 -1.99 20.26 -6.86
C SER A 129 -2.93 19.67 -7.93
N LYS A 130 -2.40 19.35 -9.12
CA LYS A 130 -3.17 18.68 -10.18
C LYS A 130 -3.63 17.29 -9.75
N HIS A 131 -2.79 16.53 -9.06
CA HIS A 131 -3.15 15.23 -8.50
C HIS A 131 -4.33 15.33 -7.53
N HIS A 132 -4.30 16.26 -6.57
CA HIS A 132 -5.43 16.48 -5.65
C HIS A 132 -6.69 16.97 -6.35
N LYS A 133 -6.56 17.78 -7.42
CA LYS A 133 -7.71 18.24 -8.20
C LYS A 133 -8.45 17.06 -8.86
N LEU A 134 -7.74 16.03 -9.34
CA LEU A 134 -8.37 14.83 -9.90
C LEU A 134 -9.20 14.09 -8.84
N HIS A 135 -8.66 13.91 -7.63
CA HIS A 135 -9.41 13.32 -6.51
C HIS A 135 -10.66 14.13 -6.16
N GLY A 136 -10.56 15.46 -6.14
CA GLY A 136 -11.72 16.33 -5.93
C GLY A 136 -12.76 16.26 -7.05
N GLN A 137 -12.33 16.11 -8.30
CA GLN A 137 -13.23 15.89 -9.44
C GLN A 137 -13.97 14.55 -9.31
N LEU A 138 -13.27 13.47 -8.97
CA LEU A 138 -13.88 12.16 -8.74
C LEU A 138 -14.92 12.21 -7.60
N GLN A 139 -14.58 12.86 -6.49
CA GLN A 139 -15.49 13.04 -5.36
C GLN A 139 -16.75 13.82 -5.77
N LYS A 140 -16.61 14.90 -6.55
CA LYS A 140 -17.75 15.67 -7.06
C LYS A 140 -18.66 14.81 -7.92
N THR A 141 -18.09 14.02 -8.83
CA THR A 141 -18.84 13.08 -9.68
C THR A 141 -19.56 12.03 -8.83
N ALA A 142 -18.90 11.47 -7.82
CA ALA A 142 -19.51 10.50 -6.91
C ALA A 142 -20.71 11.11 -6.14
N PHE A 143 -20.60 12.34 -5.64
CA PHE A 143 -21.73 13.02 -5.01
C PHE A 143 -22.88 13.29 -5.97
N GLU A 144 -22.60 13.58 -7.24
CA GLU A 144 -23.64 13.70 -8.26
C GLU A 144 -24.35 12.35 -8.49
N MET A 145 -23.61 11.25 -8.54
CA MET A 145 -24.19 9.90 -8.59
C MET A 145 -25.06 9.60 -7.36
N VAL A 146 -24.70 10.11 -6.18
CA VAL A 146 -25.54 10.00 -4.98
C VAL A 146 -26.85 10.77 -5.14
N LYS A 147 -26.80 12.02 -5.60
CA LYS A 147 -28.01 12.84 -5.84
C LYS A 147 -28.97 12.20 -6.84
N ASN A 148 -28.43 11.53 -7.85
CA ASN A 148 -29.20 10.85 -8.89
C ASN A 148 -29.64 9.43 -8.50
N GLY A 149 -29.34 8.98 -7.27
CA GLY A 149 -29.73 7.67 -6.77
C GLY A 149 -29.02 6.48 -7.42
N ILE A 150 -27.85 6.70 -8.03
CA ILE A 150 -26.98 5.62 -8.55
C ILE A 150 -26.14 5.04 -7.42
N ILE A 151 -25.68 5.90 -6.51
CA ILE A 151 -25.00 5.51 -5.27
C ILE A 151 -25.93 5.84 -4.11
N ILE A 152 -26.16 4.88 -3.21
CA ILE A 152 -27.01 5.06 -2.03
C ILE A 152 -26.18 4.89 -0.76
N PHE A 153 -26.50 5.64 0.30
CA PHE A 153 -25.90 5.46 1.62
C PHE A 153 -26.85 4.68 2.52
N ASN A 154 -26.47 3.45 2.88
CA ASN A 154 -27.19 2.62 3.83
C ASN A 154 -26.80 3.03 5.26
N LYS A 155 -27.74 3.65 6.00
CA LYS A 155 -27.52 4.13 7.37
C LYS A 155 -27.39 3.01 8.40
N GLU A 156 -28.03 1.86 8.17
CA GLU A 156 -27.95 0.72 9.09
C GLU A 156 -26.58 0.05 9.01
N LEU A 157 -26.02 -0.05 7.80
CA LEU A 157 -24.73 -0.67 7.53
C LEU A 157 -23.56 0.33 7.50
N ASN A 158 -23.85 1.63 7.63
CA ASN A 158 -22.88 2.73 7.55
C ASN A 158 -21.96 2.65 6.31
N LYS A 159 -22.55 2.36 5.14
CA LYS A 159 -21.78 2.15 3.90
C LYS A 159 -22.51 2.69 2.66
N TYR A 160 -21.73 3.01 1.63
CA TYR A 160 -22.26 3.31 0.31
C TYR A 160 -22.43 2.04 -0.51
N GLU A 161 -23.50 1.97 -1.32
CA GLU A 161 -23.81 0.87 -2.23
C GLU A 161 -24.16 1.44 -3.61
N ILE A 162 -23.96 0.65 -4.67
CA ILE A 162 -24.36 1.02 -6.04
C ILE A 162 -25.75 0.42 -6.30
N GLN A 163 -26.70 1.27 -6.67
CA GLN A 163 -28.00 0.87 -7.15
C GLN A 163 -27.91 0.62 -8.66
N LEU A 164 -27.75 -0.66 -9.03
CA LEU A 164 -27.85 -1.07 -10.44
C LEU A 164 -29.30 -0.87 -10.89
N LYS A 165 -29.57 0.20 -11.66
CA LYS A 165 -30.83 0.29 -12.40
C LYS A 165 -30.79 -0.82 -13.46
N MET A 166 -31.60 -1.86 -13.28
CA MET A 166 -31.90 -2.75 -14.40
C MET A 166 -32.55 -1.90 -15.49
N VAL A 167 -31.85 -1.72 -16.62
CA VAL A 167 -32.42 -1.06 -17.79
C VAL A 167 -33.54 -1.98 -18.28
N ASN A 168 -34.78 -1.53 -18.15
CA ASN A 168 -35.93 -2.26 -18.65
C ASN A 168 -35.96 -2.06 -20.16
N PHE A 169 -35.48 -3.03 -20.94
CA PHE A 169 -35.39 -2.99 -22.41
C PHE A 169 -36.77 -2.92 -23.13
N LYS A 170 -37.89 -2.79 -22.40
CA LYS A 170 -39.25 -2.83 -22.96
C LYS A 170 -39.74 -1.54 -23.63
N GLU A 171 -38.95 -0.47 -23.65
CA GLU A 171 -39.38 0.81 -24.28
C GLU A 171 -38.75 1.07 -25.67
N VAL A 172 -37.89 0.18 -26.18
CA VAL A 172 -37.29 0.34 -27.52
C VAL A 172 -38.17 -0.24 -28.64
N GLU A 173 -39.09 -1.16 -28.33
CA GLU A 173 -39.96 -1.79 -29.36
C GLU A 173 -41.23 -1.00 -29.69
N LYS A 174 -41.62 0.02 -28.92
CA LYS A 174 -42.85 0.81 -29.16
C LYS A 174 -42.66 2.08 -30.01
N LYS A 175 -41.50 2.26 -30.64
CA LYS A 175 -41.22 3.39 -31.55
C LYS A 175 -40.98 2.98 -33.00
N ASN A 176 -41.18 1.71 -33.34
CA ASN A 176 -41.00 1.18 -34.70
C ASN A 176 -42.29 0.53 -35.28
N GLU A 177 -43.47 0.88 -34.76
CA GLU A 177 -44.77 0.56 -35.38
C GLU A 177 -45.51 1.84 -35.78
#